data_AF-A0A552UFS5-F1
#
_entry.id   AF-A0A552UFS5-F1
#
_cell.length_a   1.000
_cell.length_b   1.000
_cell.length_c   1.000
_cell.angle_alpha   90.00
_cell.angle_beta   90.00
_cell.angle_gamma   90.00
#
_symmetry.space_group_name_H-M   'P 1'
#
loop_
_entity.id
_entity.type
_entity.pdbx_description
1 polymer ?
#
loop_
_entity_poly.entity_id
_entity_poly.type
_entity_poly.pdbx_seq_one_letter_code
_entity_poly.pdbx_strand_id
1 'polypeptide(L)'
;MLSDTATLSLTGLLAYVDSHREAFVDERGTGGLVALHGADLATGTLQFTDGVARLDVMTPQQLVLVLDMASTLGARVRDDRFETLIAPDTRYCHLDDATYLRTIYLAQPTFATRVRPWLHAVLIMLGTLVLIVLASVPSLLQEPWLRPMLPRAIVPEIYPEASGPVVARPAQPGPAKIVILVLPDFNPDLAARLGAGLGAELREAVAVESAQTGTLDGFEGQVDASDIVTRLAGDLTWLREAHPGSLVIVLTNADINNRAWSTRFLFSVHFSGGAAPWSVVSGRRLYTMNALFDRTLVESRLEKLLLRAVGEQLRGLSRTTDPSDLMYAPLLSATDIDRLEGKLPPAP
;
A
#
# COMPACT_ATOMS: atom_id res chain seq x y z
N MET A 1 -34.25 -17.56 6.64
CA MET A 1 -33.15 -17.91 7.58
C MET A 1 -32.29 -18.95 6.89
N LEU A 2 -31.21 -18.50 6.25
CA LEU A 2 -30.18 -19.39 5.68
C LEU A 2 -29.21 -19.75 6.81
N SER A 3 -28.73 -21.00 6.85
CA SER A 3 -27.69 -21.42 7.79
C SER A 3 -26.42 -20.58 7.60
N ASP A 4 -25.60 -20.46 8.65
CA ASP A 4 -24.36 -19.65 8.70
C ASP A 4 -23.26 -20.06 7.70
N THR A 5 -23.54 -21.03 6.82
CA THR A 5 -22.68 -21.37 5.69
C THR A 5 -23.55 -21.83 4.53
N ALA A 6 -23.39 -21.18 3.37
CA ALA A 6 -24.05 -21.55 2.13
C ALA A 6 -23.04 -21.50 0.97
N THR A 7 -23.01 -22.57 0.16
CA THR A 7 -22.18 -22.66 -1.04
C THR A 7 -23.10 -22.66 -2.25
N LEU A 8 -22.96 -21.64 -3.10
CA LEU A 8 -23.70 -21.53 -4.36
C LEU A 8 -22.73 -21.73 -5.53
N SER A 9 -23.08 -22.64 -6.45
CA SER A 9 -22.35 -22.74 -7.72
C SER A 9 -22.71 -21.55 -8.61
N LEU A 10 -21.73 -21.03 -9.35
CA LEU A 10 -21.98 -19.91 -10.29
C LEU A 10 -23.08 -20.26 -11.31
N THR A 11 -23.15 -21.52 -11.72
CA THR A 11 -24.21 -22.04 -12.60
C THR A 11 -25.59 -21.96 -11.94
N GLY A 12 -25.71 -22.30 -10.66
CA GLY A 12 -26.96 -22.17 -9.90
C GLY A 12 -27.38 -20.71 -9.70
N LEU A 13 -26.41 -19.82 -9.48
CA LEU A 13 -26.63 -18.38 -9.38
C LEU A 13 -27.14 -17.80 -10.71
N LEU A 14 -26.56 -18.21 -11.84
CA LEU A 14 -26.99 -17.77 -13.17
C LEU A 14 -28.38 -18.28 -13.53
N ALA A 15 -28.70 -19.55 -13.19
CA ALA A 15 -30.06 -20.08 -13.37
C ALA A 15 -31.09 -19.35 -12.48
N TYR A 16 -30.69 -18.93 -11.28
CA TYR A 16 -31.52 -18.10 -10.41
C TYR A 16 -31.77 -16.70 -11.00
N VAL A 17 -30.72 -16.04 -11.51
CA VAL A 17 -30.85 -14.72 -12.16
C VAL A 17 -31.71 -14.79 -13.42
N ASP A 18 -31.53 -15.83 -14.24
CA ASP A 18 -32.31 -16.02 -15.46
C ASP A 18 -33.79 -16.34 -15.16
N SER A 19 -34.06 -17.14 -14.13
CA SER A 19 -35.44 -17.40 -13.66
C SER A 19 -36.12 -16.21 -12.98
N HIS A 20 -35.35 -15.17 -12.61
CA HIS A 20 -35.86 -13.93 -12.01
C HIS A 20 -35.57 -12.71 -12.89
N ARG A 21 -35.36 -12.91 -14.19
CA ARG A 21 -34.93 -11.89 -15.16
C ARG A 21 -35.78 -10.62 -15.14
N GLU A 22 -37.09 -10.74 -14.93
CA GLU A 22 -38.01 -9.59 -14.83
C GLU A 22 -37.68 -8.69 -13.63
N ALA A 23 -37.09 -9.24 -12.57
CA ALA A 23 -36.62 -8.44 -11.45
C ALA A 23 -35.34 -7.66 -11.80
N PHE A 24 -34.56 -8.00 -12.82
CA PHE A 24 -33.25 -7.39 -13.11
C PHE A 24 -33.24 -6.48 -14.34
N VAL A 25 -34.41 -6.19 -14.90
CA VAL A 25 -34.58 -5.25 -16.01
C VAL A 25 -35.15 -3.95 -15.44
N ASP A 26 -34.56 -2.80 -15.78
CA ASP A 26 -35.11 -1.50 -15.39
C ASP A 26 -36.39 -1.17 -16.18
N GLU A 27 -37.13 -0.14 -15.78
CA GLU A 27 -38.39 0.27 -16.44
C GLU A 27 -38.23 0.62 -17.94
N ARG A 28 -36.99 0.74 -18.44
CA ARG A 28 -36.67 1.06 -19.84
C ARG A 28 -36.27 -0.17 -20.66
N GLY A 29 -36.30 -1.37 -20.09
CA GLY A 29 -35.96 -2.60 -20.80
C GLY A 29 -34.45 -2.80 -21.01
N THR A 30 -33.61 -1.97 -20.40
CA THR A 30 -32.15 -1.94 -20.61
C THR A 30 -31.41 -2.45 -19.37
N GLY A 31 -31.64 -3.71 -19.00
CA GLY A 31 -30.80 -4.42 -18.02
C GLY A 31 -29.52 -4.96 -18.67
N GLY A 32 -28.36 -4.75 -18.05
CA GLY A 32 -27.00 -5.13 -18.53
C GLY A 32 -26.74 -6.63 -18.74
N LEU A 33 -27.76 -7.48 -18.64
CA LEU A 33 -27.67 -8.94 -18.70
C LEU A 33 -27.42 -9.49 -20.12
N VAL A 34 -27.59 -8.70 -21.17
CA VAL A 34 -27.53 -9.16 -22.57
C VAL A 34 -26.10 -9.56 -23.02
N ALA A 35 -25.05 -9.14 -22.30
CA ALA A 35 -23.67 -9.38 -22.72
C ALA A 35 -23.06 -10.75 -22.31
N LEU A 36 -23.83 -11.65 -21.68
CA LEU A 36 -23.29 -12.86 -21.03
C LEU A 36 -23.48 -14.15 -21.80
N HIS A 37 -24.18 -14.14 -22.94
CA HIS A 37 -24.28 -15.30 -23.84
C HIS A 37 -22.99 -15.44 -24.67
N GLY A 38 -21.95 -16.02 -24.08
CA GLY A 38 -20.72 -16.35 -24.82
C GLY A 38 -19.42 -16.37 -24.02
N ALA A 39 -19.44 -16.01 -22.73
CA ALA A 39 -18.27 -16.17 -21.88
C ALA A 39 -18.18 -17.63 -21.42
N ASP A 40 -17.05 -18.27 -21.68
CA ASP A 40 -16.70 -19.61 -21.17
C ASP A 40 -16.46 -19.51 -19.66
N LEU A 41 -17.55 -19.54 -18.89
CA LEU A 41 -17.56 -19.35 -17.44
C LEU A 41 -17.26 -20.69 -16.77
N ALA A 42 -15.98 -21.05 -16.72
CA ALA A 42 -15.52 -22.19 -15.93
C ALA A 42 -15.89 -22.01 -14.44
N THR A 43 -16.18 -23.14 -13.80
CA THR A 43 -16.73 -23.32 -12.46
C THR A 43 -16.00 -22.53 -11.37
N GLY A 44 -16.68 -21.55 -10.77
CA GLY A 44 -16.30 -20.92 -9.50
C GLY A 44 -17.34 -21.21 -8.42
N THR A 45 -16.90 -21.34 -7.17
CA THR A 45 -17.77 -21.49 -5.99
C THR A 45 -17.82 -20.19 -5.21
N LEU A 46 -19.03 -19.73 -4.92
CA LEU A 46 -19.32 -18.61 -4.02
C LEU A 46 -19.67 -19.18 -2.65
N GLN A 47 -18.83 -18.89 -1.65
CA GLN A 47 -19.05 -19.28 -0.26
C GLN A 47 -19.44 -18.04 0.55
N PHE A 48 -20.51 -18.12 1.32
CA PHE A 48 -20.85 -17.10 2.31
C PHE A 48 -20.55 -17.62 3.71
N THR A 49 -19.78 -16.85 4.48
CA THR A 49 -19.44 -17.17 5.87
C THR A 49 -19.34 -15.86 6.65
N ASP A 50 -20.07 -15.75 7.77
CA ASP A 50 -20.04 -14.58 8.67
C ASP A 50 -20.31 -13.22 7.99
N GLY A 51 -21.22 -13.18 7.02
CA GLY A 51 -21.52 -11.96 6.26
C GLY A 51 -20.47 -11.59 5.21
N VAL A 52 -19.46 -12.43 5.01
CA VAL A 52 -18.42 -12.24 3.99
C VAL A 52 -18.63 -13.23 2.86
N ALA A 53 -18.79 -12.69 1.65
CA ALA A 53 -18.78 -13.47 0.41
C ALA A 53 -17.33 -13.75 -0.02
N ARG A 54 -16.96 -15.01 -0.17
CA ARG A 54 -15.69 -15.46 -0.72
C ARG A 54 -15.94 -16.16 -2.05
N LEU A 55 -15.25 -15.73 -3.09
CA LEU A 55 -15.28 -16.38 -4.39
C LEU A 55 -13.92 -16.96 -4.70
N ASP A 56 -13.89 -18.22 -5.12
CA ASP A 56 -12.65 -18.86 -5.55
C ASP A 56 -12.48 -18.71 -7.07
N VAL A 57 -11.35 -18.10 -7.43
CA VAL A 57 -10.80 -17.91 -8.80
C VAL A 57 -11.77 -17.28 -9.81
N MET A 58 -11.55 -16.00 -10.13
CA MET A 58 -12.32 -15.30 -11.16
C MET A 58 -11.43 -14.74 -12.27
N THR A 59 -11.87 -14.92 -13.52
CA THR A 59 -11.44 -14.06 -14.62
C THR A 59 -11.90 -12.62 -14.34
N PRO A 60 -11.22 -11.58 -14.85
CA PRO A 60 -11.62 -10.19 -14.64
C PRO A 60 -13.08 -9.90 -15.06
N GLN A 61 -13.59 -10.62 -16.05
CA GLN A 61 -14.97 -10.50 -16.54
C GLN A 61 -16.00 -11.05 -15.53
N GLN A 62 -15.66 -12.16 -14.87
CA GLN A 62 -16.48 -12.73 -13.79
C GLN A 62 -16.52 -11.83 -12.55
N LEU A 63 -15.39 -11.19 -12.21
CA LEU A 63 -15.32 -10.25 -11.10
C LEU A 63 -16.23 -9.03 -11.34
N VAL A 64 -16.20 -8.47 -12.55
CA VAL A 64 -17.09 -7.35 -12.93
C VAL A 64 -18.57 -7.75 -12.82
N LEU A 65 -18.93 -8.96 -13.25
CA LEU A 65 -20.30 -9.47 -13.14
C LEU A 65 -20.75 -9.59 -11.68
N VAL A 66 -19.89 -10.13 -10.81
CA VAL A 66 -20.20 -10.29 -9.38
C VAL A 66 -20.32 -8.94 -8.68
N LEU A 67 -19.46 -7.97 -9.03
CA LEU A 67 -19.57 -6.60 -8.53
C LEU A 67 -20.88 -5.94 -8.96
N ASP A 68 -21.30 -6.12 -10.22
CA ASP A 68 -22.56 -5.58 -10.76
C ASP A 68 -23.78 -6.20 -10.07
N MET A 69 -23.77 -7.52 -9.85
CA MET A 69 -24.82 -8.23 -9.13
C MET A 69 -24.89 -7.81 -7.65
N ALA A 70 -23.75 -7.76 -6.96
CA ALA A 70 -23.69 -7.34 -5.57
C ALA A 70 -24.16 -5.90 -5.40
N SER A 71 -23.84 -5.01 -6.35
CA SER A 71 -24.29 -3.62 -6.28
C SER A 71 -25.79 -3.48 -6.48
N THR A 72 -26.35 -4.24 -7.42
CA THR A 72 -27.79 -4.28 -7.69
C THR A 72 -28.57 -4.87 -6.50
N LEU A 73 -28.01 -5.89 -5.84
CA LEU A 73 -28.58 -6.49 -4.64
C LEU A 73 -28.48 -5.55 -3.43
N GLY A 74 -27.32 -4.94 -3.18
CA GLY A 74 -27.10 -4.00 -2.08
C GLY A 74 -28.02 -2.78 -2.15
N ALA A 75 -28.17 -2.19 -3.34
CA ALA A 75 -29.07 -1.06 -3.57
C ALA A 75 -30.55 -1.38 -3.29
N ARG A 76 -30.96 -2.65 -3.43
CA ARG A 76 -32.34 -3.09 -3.20
C ARG A 76 -32.61 -3.53 -1.77
N VAL A 77 -31.62 -4.13 -1.11
CA VAL A 77 -31.79 -4.69 0.24
C VAL A 77 -31.52 -3.63 1.33
N ARG A 78 -30.84 -2.52 1.01
CA ARG A 78 -30.47 -1.44 1.97
C ARG A 78 -29.80 -1.99 3.24
N ASP A 79 -28.87 -2.91 3.04
CA ASP A 79 -28.08 -3.52 4.12
C ASP A 79 -26.60 -3.32 3.81
N ASP A 80 -25.96 -2.48 4.62
CA ASP A 80 -24.58 -1.99 4.47
C ASP A 80 -23.55 -3.13 4.50
N ARG A 81 -23.94 -4.33 4.96
CA ARG A 81 -23.08 -5.52 4.96
C ARG A 81 -22.75 -6.04 3.56
N PHE A 82 -23.49 -5.63 2.52
CA PHE A 82 -23.22 -6.00 1.13
C PHE A 82 -22.25 -5.04 0.41
N GLU A 83 -21.70 -4.04 1.11
CA GLU A 83 -20.86 -3.00 0.49
C GLU A 83 -19.38 -3.41 0.30
N THR A 84 -18.98 -4.58 0.85
CA THR A 84 -17.59 -5.02 0.84
C THR A 84 -17.43 -6.40 0.22
N LEU A 85 -16.65 -6.49 -0.87
CA LEU A 85 -16.26 -7.76 -1.51
C LEU A 85 -14.76 -8.02 -1.31
N ILE A 86 -14.40 -9.27 -1.05
CA ILE A 86 -13.01 -9.71 -0.90
C ILE A 86 -12.65 -10.62 -2.09
N ALA A 87 -11.74 -10.16 -2.93
CA ALA A 87 -11.23 -10.92 -4.07
C ALA A 87 -10.22 -12.02 -3.64
N PRO A 88 -9.96 -13.05 -4.49
CA PRO A 88 -9.08 -14.18 -4.16
C PRO A 88 -7.64 -13.79 -3.78
N ASP A 89 -7.18 -12.60 -4.17
CA ASP A 89 -5.86 -12.08 -3.88
C ASP A 89 -5.84 -11.13 -2.66
N THR A 90 -6.84 -11.24 -1.78
CA THR A 90 -7.00 -10.47 -0.53
C THR A 90 -7.21 -8.96 -0.69
N ARG A 91 -7.56 -8.48 -1.89
CA ARG A 91 -7.96 -7.09 -2.11
C ARG A 91 -9.40 -6.84 -1.65
N TYR A 92 -9.59 -5.78 -0.87
CA TYR A 92 -10.89 -5.20 -0.55
C TYR A 92 -11.37 -4.34 -1.73
N CYS A 93 -12.58 -4.57 -2.21
CA CYS A 93 -13.25 -3.67 -3.15
C CYS A 93 -14.52 -3.13 -2.47
N HIS A 94 -14.60 -1.81 -2.30
CA HIS A 94 -15.84 -1.16 -1.89
C HIS A 94 -16.78 -1.11 -3.10
N LEU A 95 -18.08 -1.21 -2.88
CA LEU A 95 -19.06 -1.21 -3.96
C LEU A 95 -19.00 0.06 -4.82
N ASP A 96 -18.62 1.19 -4.22
CA ASP A 96 -18.41 2.47 -4.92
C ASP A 96 -17.22 2.43 -5.90
N ASP A 97 -16.24 1.55 -5.66
CA ASP A 97 -15.11 1.32 -6.55
C ASP A 97 -15.53 0.52 -7.80
N ALA A 98 -16.69 -0.14 -7.79
CA ALA A 98 -17.17 -0.91 -8.93
C ALA A 98 -17.39 -0.03 -10.17
N THR A 99 -17.85 1.22 -9.98
CA THR A 99 -18.02 2.20 -11.07
C THR A 99 -16.67 2.62 -11.66
N TYR A 100 -15.64 2.76 -10.81
CA TYR A 100 -14.28 3.08 -11.21
C TYR A 100 -13.59 1.91 -11.93
N LEU A 101 -13.71 0.69 -11.38
CA LEU A 101 -13.20 -0.54 -12.01
C LEU A 101 -13.92 -0.81 -13.33
N ARG A 102 -15.24 -0.59 -13.40
CA ARG A 102 -16.02 -0.66 -14.64
C ARG A 102 -15.49 0.30 -15.68
N THR A 103 -15.12 1.52 -15.30
CA THR A 103 -14.56 2.52 -16.21
C THR A 103 -13.18 2.10 -16.70
N ILE A 104 -12.30 1.57 -15.83
CA ILE A 104 -10.96 1.10 -16.22
C ILE A 104 -11.01 -0.15 -17.12
N TYR A 105 -11.89 -1.10 -16.81
CA TYR A 105 -11.98 -2.36 -17.56
C TYR A 105 -12.80 -2.23 -18.84
N LEU A 106 -13.81 -1.35 -18.91
CA LEU A 106 -14.58 -1.08 -20.14
C LEU A 106 -13.95 -0.01 -21.04
N ALA A 107 -13.09 0.89 -20.51
CA ALA A 107 -12.37 1.88 -21.32
C ALA A 107 -11.14 1.33 -22.05
N GLN A 108 -10.85 0.02 -21.96
CA GLN A 108 -9.89 -0.61 -22.85
C GLN A 108 -10.57 -0.91 -24.20
N PRO A 109 -10.28 -0.17 -25.29
CA PRO A 109 -10.79 -0.52 -26.61
C PRO A 109 -10.20 -1.86 -27.02
N THR A 110 -11.03 -2.91 -27.05
CA THR A 110 -10.91 -4.22 -27.74
C THR A 110 -9.57 -4.59 -28.42
N PHE A 111 -8.45 -4.51 -27.71
CA PHE A 111 -7.20 -5.16 -28.11
C PHE A 111 -7.33 -6.68 -27.90
N ALA A 112 -8.06 -7.08 -26.86
CA ALA A 112 -8.31 -8.47 -26.52
C ALA A 112 -9.09 -9.24 -27.60
N THR A 113 -10.08 -8.67 -28.29
CA THR A 113 -10.87 -9.45 -29.25
C THR A 113 -10.16 -9.65 -30.59
N ARG A 114 -9.27 -8.72 -31.00
CA ARG A 114 -8.48 -8.86 -32.24
C ARG A 114 -7.16 -9.60 -32.03
N VAL A 115 -6.52 -9.46 -30.87
CA VAL A 115 -5.16 -9.96 -30.64
C VAL A 115 -5.14 -11.29 -29.89
N ARG A 116 -6.18 -11.65 -29.11
CA ARG A 116 -6.24 -12.92 -28.36
C ARG A 116 -5.99 -14.19 -29.19
N PRO A 117 -6.56 -14.37 -30.41
CA PRO A 117 -6.23 -15.57 -31.19
C PRO A 117 -4.76 -15.59 -31.63
N TRP A 118 -4.18 -14.44 -31.95
CA TRP A 118 -2.75 -14.32 -32.28
C TRP A 118 -1.85 -14.56 -31.08
N LEU A 119 -2.21 -14.02 -29.91
CA LEU A 119 -1.48 -14.21 -28.65
C LEU A 119 -1.50 -15.69 -28.21
N HIS A 120 -2.64 -16.37 -28.35
CA HIS A 120 -2.72 -17.81 -28.08
C HIS A 120 -1.85 -18.62 -29.03
N ALA A 121 -1.86 -18.32 -30.33
CA ALA A 121 -1.01 -19.00 -31.30
C ALA A 121 0.49 -18.78 -31.01
N VAL A 122 0.89 -17.54 -30.67
CA VAL A 122 2.26 -17.20 -30.32
C VAL A 122 2.70 -17.88 -29.03
N LEU A 123 1.85 -17.91 -27.99
CA LEU A 123 2.15 -18.58 -26.73
C LEU A 123 2.27 -20.10 -26.89
N ILE A 124 1.40 -20.73 -27.68
CA ILE A 124 1.50 -22.16 -28.00
C ILE A 124 2.80 -22.44 -28.75
N MET A 125 3.15 -21.62 -29.74
CA MET A 125 4.38 -21.80 -30.50
C MET A 125 5.63 -21.66 -29.62
N LEU A 126 5.66 -20.63 -28.77
CA LEU A 126 6.74 -20.41 -27.79
C LEU A 126 6.84 -21.54 -26.76
N GLY A 127 5.71 -21.98 -26.20
CA GLY A 127 5.68 -23.10 -25.25
C GLY A 127 6.17 -24.41 -25.89
N THR A 128 5.78 -24.68 -27.13
CA THR A 128 6.24 -25.85 -27.89
C THR A 128 7.72 -25.77 -28.18
N LEU A 129 8.24 -24.60 -28.58
CA LEU A 129 9.67 -24.37 -28.80
C LEU A 129 10.48 -24.58 -27.52
N VAL A 130 10.02 -24.04 -26.40
CA VAL A 130 10.66 -24.21 -25.08
C VAL A 130 10.68 -25.70 -24.68
N LEU A 131 9.59 -26.44 -24.90
CA LEU A 131 9.54 -27.87 -24.65
C LEU A 131 10.52 -28.66 -25.54
N ILE A 132 10.62 -28.30 -26.83
CA ILE A 132 11.59 -28.92 -27.75
C ILE A 132 13.03 -28.65 -27.29
N VAL A 133 13.34 -27.41 -26.89
CA VAL A 133 14.67 -27.04 -26.39
C VAL A 133 15.00 -27.77 -25.08
N LEU A 134 14.07 -27.83 -24.13
CA LEU A 134 14.24 -28.53 -22.86
C LEU A 134 14.41 -30.05 -23.06
N ALA A 135 13.68 -30.65 -24.01
CA ALA A 135 13.82 -32.06 -24.34
C ALA A 135 15.13 -32.37 -25.08
N SER A 136 15.65 -31.42 -25.86
CA SER A 136 16.87 -31.59 -26.66
C SER A 136 18.15 -31.32 -25.86
N VAL A 137 18.06 -30.58 -24.74
CA VAL A 137 19.21 -30.19 -23.92
C VAL A 137 18.88 -30.39 -22.43
N PRO A 138 18.98 -31.63 -21.90
CA PRO A 138 18.58 -31.96 -20.53
C PRO A 138 19.37 -31.21 -19.44
N SER A 139 20.56 -30.69 -19.77
CA SER A 139 21.39 -29.91 -18.84
C SER A 139 20.77 -28.56 -18.45
N LEU A 140 19.84 -28.01 -19.24
CA LEU A 140 19.14 -26.76 -18.91
C LEU A 140 18.22 -26.90 -17.69
N LEU A 141 17.77 -28.12 -17.36
CA LEU A 141 16.96 -28.41 -16.17
C LEU A 141 17.78 -28.42 -14.87
N GLN A 142 19.11 -28.36 -14.96
CA GLN A 142 20.01 -28.34 -13.80
C GLN A 142 20.50 -26.93 -13.45
N GLU A 143 20.10 -25.91 -14.21
CA GLU A 143 20.56 -24.54 -13.99
C GLU A 143 19.76 -23.81 -12.88
N PRO A 144 20.44 -23.09 -11.97
CA PRO A 144 19.85 -22.53 -10.73
C PRO A 144 18.87 -21.36 -10.92
N TRP A 145 18.69 -20.83 -12.14
CA TRP A 145 17.77 -19.72 -12.42
C TRP A 145 16.29 -20.14 -12.54
N LEU A 146 15.98 -21.45 -12.54
CA LEU A 146 14.60 -21.98 -12.51
C LEU A 146 13.93 -21.95 -11.12
N ARG A 147 14.56 -21.35 -10.10
CA ARG A 147 13.88 -21.07 -8.82
C ARG A 147 12.84 -19.96 -9.03
N PRO A 148 11.63 -20.07 -8.47
CA PRO A 148 10.56 -19.12 -8.71
C PRO A 148 11.01 -17.72 -8.28
N MET A 149 11.15 -16.83 -9.27
CA MET A 149 11.22 -15.40 -9.02
C MET A 149 9.87 -14.97 -8.45
N LEU A 150 9.77 -14.86 -7.12
CA LEU A 150 8.67 -14.14 -6.51
C LEU A 150 8.67 -12.71 -7.06
N PRO A 151 7.52 -12.18 -7.51
CA PRO A 151 7.47 -10.84 -8.07
C PRO A 151 7.86 -9.85 -6.97
N ARG A 152 8.97 -9.13 -7.18
CA ARG A 152 9.25 -7.89 -6.45
C ARG A 152 8.02 -7.00 -6.62
N ALA A 153 7.39 -6.61 -5.51
CA ALA A 153 6.37 -5.59 -5.53
C ALA A 153 6.97 -4.34 -6.20
N ILE A 154 6.49 -4.04 -7.41
CA ILE A 154 6.78 -2.80 -8.10
C ILE A 154 6.13 -1.71 -7.25
N VAL A 155 6.90 -1.09 -6.36
CA VAL A 155 6.59 0.29 -5.98
C VAL A 155 6.85 1.06 -7.24
N PRO A 156 5.82 1.68 -7.85
CA PRO A 156 6.08 2.51 -8.99
C PRO A 156 7.02 3.61 -8.47
N GLU A 157 8.09 3.82 -9.22
CA GLU A 157 9.09 4.86 -9.01
C GLU A 157 8.40 6.22 -9.24
N ILE A 158 7.48 6.61 -8.34
CA ILE A 158 6.55 7.77 -8.49
C ILE A 158 7.24 9.09 -8.10
N TYR A 159 8.55 9.06 -7.89
CA TYR A 159 9.37 10.25 -8.07
C TYR A 159 10.15 10.06 -9.37
N PRO A 160 9.73 10.69 -10.49
CA PRO A 160 10.73 11.11 -11.45
C PRO A 160 11.79 11.87 -10.65
N GLU A 161 13.06 11.47 -10.82
CA GLU A 161 14.21 12.23 -10.33
C GLU A 161 13.90 13.71 -10.52
N ALA A 162 13.81 14.46 -9.43
CA ALA A 162 13.73 15.89 -9.53
C ALA A 162 15.10 16.36 -10.04
N SER A 163 15.24 16.45 -11.35
CA SER A 163 16.42 16.99 -12.03
C SER A 163 16.47 18.51 -11.85
N GLY A 164 16.52 18.97 -10.60
CA GLY A 164 16.77 20.35 -10.23
C GLY A 164 18.01 20.40 -9.35
N PRO A 165 18.93 21.36 -9.54
CA PRO A 165 20.07 21.49 -8.66
C PRO A 165 19.57 21.72 -7.23
N VAL A 166 19.97 20.83 -6.33
CA VAL A 166 19.84 20.98 -4.87
C VAL A 166 20.47 22.32 -4.50
N VAL A 167 19.65 23.32 -4.23
CA VAL A 167 20.13 24.54 -3.57
C VAL A 167 20.35 24.16 -2.12
N ALA A 168 21.55 23.65 -1.82
CA ALA A 168 21.99 23.39 -0.46
C ALA A 168 21.82 24.69 0.33
N ARG A 169 20.79 24.75 1.18
CA ARG A 169 20.65 25.84 2.14
C ARG A 169 21.89 25.76 3.04
N PRO A 170 22.62 26.87 3.24
CA PRO A 170 23.82 26.85 4.06
C PRO A 170 23.50 26.26 5.43
N ALA A 171 24.30 25.27 5.83
CA ALA A 171 24.21 24.63 7.14
C ALA A 171 24.07 25.72 8.22
N GLN A 172 23.02 25.61 9.03
CA GLN A 172 22.82 26.55 10.12
C GLN A 172 24.00 26.37 11.10
N PRO A 173 24.77 27.43 11.43
CA PRO A 173 25.94 27.29 12.27
C PRO A 173 25.52 26.97 13.70
N GLY A 174 25.72 25.73 14.13
CA GLY A 174 25.44 25.24 15.48
C GLY A 174 24.88 23.81 15.47
N PRO A 175 24.91 23.10 16.61
CA PRO A 175 24.30 21.78 16.71
C PRO A 175 22.78 21.89 16.53
N ALA A 176 22.21 21.10 15.61
CA ALA A 176 20.77 21.04 15.42
C ALA A 176 20.10 20.31 16.59
N LYS A 177 18.89 20.73 16.95
CA LYS A 177 18.09 20.04 17.98
C LYS A 177 17.43 18.78 17.43
N ILE A 178 17.14 18.79 16.13
CA ILE A 178 16.54 17.68 15.40
C ILE A 178 17.43 17.40 14.18
N VAL A 179 17.76 16.14 13.96
CA VAL A 179 18.46 15.68 12.76
C VAL A 179 17.58 14.70 12.03
N ILE A 180 17.28 14.99 10.77
CA ILE A 180 16.62 14.05 9.85
C ILE A 180 17.71 13.29 9.12
N LEU A 181 17.82 11.99 9.38
CA LEU A 181 18.76 11.10 8.71
C LEU A 181 18.04 10.37 7.57
N VAL A 182 18.46 10.62 6.34
CA VAL A 182 17.84 10.11 5.12
C VAL A 182 18.56 8.84 4.68
N LEU A 183 17.83 7.72 4.59
CA LEU A 183 18.38 6.49 4.03
C LEU A 183 18.42 6.53 2.50
N PRO A 184 19.29 5.73 1.84
CA PRO A 184 19.45 5.74 0.38
C PRO A 184 18.17 5.47 -0.42
N ASP A 185 17.17 4.85 0.20
CA ASP A 185 15.89 4.51 -0.43
C ASP A 185 14.84 5.62 -0.31
N PHE A 186 15.17 6.76 0.32
CA PHE A 186 14.27 7.89 0.52
C PHE A 186 14.69 9.10 -0.33
N ASN A 187 13.72 9.92 -0.76
CA ASN A 187 13.98 11.09 -1.61
C ASN A 187 14.61 12.23 -0.76
N PRO A 188 15.86 12.65 -1.05
CA PRO A 188 16.55 13.66 -0.24
C PRO A 188 15.94 15.07 -0.38
N ASP A 189 15.38 15.43 -1.54
CA ASP A 189 14.74 16.73 -1.73
C ASP A 189 13.45 16.86 -0.92
N LEU A 190 12.68 15.76 -0.85
CA LEU A 190 11.50 15.70 0.02
C LEU A 190 11.92 15.82 1.48
N ALA A 191 12.97 15.10 1.91
CA ALA A 191 13.48 15.21 3.27
C ALA A 191 13.95 16.64 3.62
N ALA A 192 14.62 17.32 2.68
CA ALA A 192 15.04 18.70 2.85
C ALA A 192 13.85 19.66 3.03
N ARG A 193 12.77 19.49 2.25
CA ARG A 193 11.54 20.28 2.41
C ARG A 193 10.85 20.00 3.74
N LEU A 194 10.72 18.72 4.10
CA LEU A 194 10.16 18.31 5.40
C LEU A 194 10.95 18.90 6.57
N GLY A 195 12.29 18.87 6.50
CA GLY A 195 13.15 19.46 7.52
C GLY A 195 12.97 20.98 7.63
N ALA A 196 12.87 21.68 6.50
CA ALA A 196 12.62 23.11 6.48
C ALA A 196 11.23 23.47 7.06
N GLY A 197 10.18 22.70 6.69
CA GLY A 197 8.83 22.87 7.22
C GLY A 197 8.76 22.61 8.73
N LEU A 198 9.37 21.51 9.18
CA LEU A 198 9.45 21.15 10.60
C LEU A 198 10.19 22.23 11.41
N GLY A 199 11.33 22.72 10.91
CA GLY A 199 12.09 23.77 11.59
C GLY A 199 11.31 25.09 11.68
N ALA A 200 10.55 25.45 10.65
CA ALA A 200 9.68 26.63 10.66
C ALA A 200 8.52 26.50 11.65
N GLU A 201 7.84 25.35 11.67
CA GLU A 201 6.71 25.07 12.56
C GLU A 201 7.15 25.07 14.03
N LEU A 202 8.27 24.42 14.33
CA LEU A 202 8.77 24.28 15.70
C LEU A 202 9.60 25.47 16.18
N ARG A 203 10.09 26.30 15.25
CA ARG A 203 11.13 27.32 15.51
C ARG A 203 12.39 26.72 16.12
N GLU A 204 12.78 25.54 15.65
CA GLU A 204 13.94 24.78 16.11
C GLU A 204 14.92 24.56 14.95
N ALA A 205 16.21 24.43 15.27
CA ALA A 205 17.22 24.08 14.28
C ALA A 205 17.06 22.61 13.86
N VAL A 206 16.85 22.39 12.56
CA VAL A 206 16.72 21.06 11.94
C VAL A 206 17.83 20.88 10.91
N ALA A 207 18.65 19.85 11.08
CA ALA A 207 19.61 19.39 10.07
C ALA A 207 19.02 18.23 9.28
N VAL A 208 19.41 18.11 8.00
CA VAL A 208 19.03 16.99 7.14
C VAL A 208 20.33 16.39 6.60
N GLU A 209 20.59 15.14 6.95
CA GLU A 209 21.83 14.43 6.68
C GLU A 209 21.55 13.14 5.93
N SER A 210 22.47 12.70 5.08
CA SER A 210 22.35 11.41 4.37
C SER A 210 23.10 10.32 5.12
N ALA A 211 22.48 9.15 5.26
CA ALA A 211 23.15 7.99 5.85
C ALA A 211 24.25 7.46 4.92
N GLN A 212 25.38 7.06 5.51
CA GLN A 212 26.46 6.39 4.77
C GLN A 212 26.20 4.89 4.63
N THR A 213 25.27 4.35 5.43
CA THR A 213 24.87 2.95 5.39
C THR A 213 24.19 2.60 4.06
N GLY A 214 24.55 1.44 3.50
CA GLY A 214 23.99 0.92 2.24
C GLY A 214 22.52 0.47 2.35
N THR A 215 21.98 -0.07 1.26
CA THR A 215 20.58 -0.50 1.17
C THR A 215 20.19 -1.53 2.24
N LEU A 216 18.97 -1.39 2.76
CA LEU A 216 18.43 -2.28 3.79
C LEU A 216 17.71 -3.49 3.17
N ASP A 217 18.30 -4.68 3.29
CA ASP A 217 17.59 -5.93 3.03
C ASP A 217 16.76 -6.36 4.25
N GLY A 218 15.46 -6.61 4.01
CA GLY A 218 14.47 -7.05 5.01
C GLY A 218 13.94 -8.47 4.78
N PHE A 219 13.24 -9.02 5.77
CA PHE A 219 12.55 -10.30 5.69
C PHE A 219 11.14 -10.11 5.12
N GLU A 220 10.73 -10.91 4.13
CA GLU A 220 9.43 -10.78 3.44
C GLU A 220 9.12 -9.38 2.87
N GLY A 221 10.16 -8.57 2.63
CA GLY A 221 10.02 -7.20 2.14
C GLY A 221 9.69 -6.16 3.22
N GLN A 222 9.71 -6.55 4.50
CA GLN A 222 9.64 -5.66 5.66
C GLN A 222 10.95 -5.68 6.46
N VAL A 223 11.26 -4.57 7.13
CA VAL A 223 12.49 -4.41 7.95
C VAL A 223 12.10 -4.15 9.40
N ASP A 224 12.74 -4.84 10.34
CA ASP A 224 12.63 -4.52 11.76
C ASP A 224 13.28 -3.15 12.01
N ALA A 225 12.52 -2.20 12.55
CA ALA A 225 13.02 -0.85 12.83
C ALA A 225 14.24 -0.85 13.77
N SER A 226 14.37 -1.85 14.65
CA SER A 226 15.54 -1.99 15.53
C SER A 226 16.80 -2.44 14.78
N ASP A 227 16.65 -3.22 13.71
CA ASP A 227 17.76 -3.62 12.85
C ASP A 227 18.27 -2.42 12.03
N ILE A 228 17.38 -1.51 11.63
CA ILE A 228 17.76 -0.25 10.97
C ILE A 228 18.69 0.55 11.90
N VAL A 229 18.28 0.79 13.14
CA VAL A 229 19.09 1.51 14.13
C VAL A 229 20.43 0.81 14.38
N THR A 230 20.44 -0.52 14.44
CA THR A 230 21.66 -1.31 14.64
C THR A 230 22.64 -1.14 13.48
N ARG A 231 22.15 -1.18 12.23
CA ARG A 231 23.00 -1.00 11.04
C ARG A 231 23.55 0.41 10.93
N LEU A 232 22.78 1.40 11.38
CA LEU A 232 23.19 2.79 11.37
C LEU A 232 24.19 3.15 12.48
N ALA A 233 24.57 2.23 13.38
CA ALA A 233 25.38 2.56 14.56
C ALA A 233 26.64 3.41 14.28
N GLY A 234 27.31 3.21 13.14
CA GLY A 234 28.40 4.07 12.68
C GLY A 234 27.95 5.50 12.36
N ASP A 235 26.88 5.63 11.56
CA ASP A 235 26.24 6.92 11.27
C ASP A 235 25.79 7.65 12.55
N LEU A 236 25.28 6.89 13.52
CA LEU A 236 24.80 7.44 14.79
C LEU A 236 25.92 7.99 15.67
N THR A 237 27.13 7.47 15.53
CA THR A 237 28.27 7.89 16.34
C THR A 237 28.73 9.27 15.90
N TRP A 238 28.96 9.47 14.60
CA TRP A 238 29.37 10.79 14.10
C TRP A 238 28.26 11.84 14.28
N LEU A 239 26.99 11.46 14.08
CA LEU A 239 25.86 12.37 14.28
C LEU A 239 25.77 12.88 15.72
N ARG A 240 26.04 12.01 16.70
CA ARG A 240 26.06 12.40 18.12
C ARG A 240 27.21 13.34 18.44
N GLU A 241 28.36 13.19 17.77
CA GLU A 241 29.50 14.08 17.93
C GLU A 241 29.22 15.47 17.32
N ALA A 242 28.61 15.50 16.13
CA ALA A 242 28.26 16.74 15.43
C ALA A 242 27.04 17.46 16.05
N HIS A 243 26.08 16.70 16.57
CA HIS A 243 24.80 17.18 17.08
C HIS A 243 24.46 16.54 18.44
N PRO A 244 25.22 16.86 19.50
CA PRO A 244 25.03 16.25 20.82
C PRO A 244 23.65 16.56 21.40
N GLY A 245 22.98 15.52 21.91
CA GLY A 245 21.64 15.64 22.53
C GLY A 245 20.49 15.86 21.54
N SER A 246 20.75 15.81 20.24
CA SER A 246 19.72 15.93 19.22
C SER A 246 18.79 14.71 19.17
N LEU A 247 17.54 14.93 18.78
CA LEU A 247 16.65 13.85 18.33
C LEU A 247 17.03 13.49 16.90
N VAL A 248 17.30 12.21 16.65
CA VAL A 248 17.51 11.73 15.28
C VAL A 248 16.25 11.03 14.77
N ILE A 249 15.74 11.49 13.62
CA ILE A 249 14.61 10.89 12.93
C ILE A 249 15.10 10.32 11.60
N VAL A 250 15.05 9.01 11.48
CA VAL A 250 15.44 8.27 10.28
C VAL A 250 14.27 8.20 9.31
N LEU A 251 14.48 8.58 8.05
CA LEU A 251 13.49 8.47 6.97
C LEU A 251 13.86 7.33 6.01
N THR A 252 12.88 6.48 5.69
CA THR A 252 13.05 5.34 4.78
C THR A 252 11.77 5.05 3.99
N ASN A 253 11.88 4.39 2.84
CA ASN A 253 10.77 3.84 2.07
C ASN A 253 10.65 2.31 2.23
N ALA A 254 11.47 1.69 3.08
CA ALA A 254 11.30 0.32 3.52
C ALA A 254 10.00 0.20 4.32
N ASP A 255 9.25 -0.88 4.10
CA ASP A 255 8.13 -1.21 4.98
C ASP A 255 8.69 -1.63 6.33
N ILE A 256 8.26 -1.02 7.43
CA ILE A 256 8.84 -1.31 8.75
C ILE A 256 7.86 -2.02 9.66
N ASN A 257 8.40 -2.79 10.59
CA ASN A 257 7.65 -3.41 11.67
C ASN A 257 8.53 -3.51 12.93
N ASN A 258 7.96 -4.05 14.00
CA ASN A 258 8.73 -4.45 15.17
C ASN A 258 9.10 -5.94 15.09
N ARG A 259 10.09 -6.37 15.89
CA ARG A 259 10.53 -7.77 15.95
C ARG A 259 9.43 -8.77 16.34
N ALA A 260 8.40 -8.30 17.06
CA ALA A 260 7.29 -9.14 17.48
C ALA A 260 6.32 -9.43 16.33
N TRP A 261 6.37 -8.64 15.24
CA TRP A 261 5.49 -8.73 14.07
C TRP A 261 4.00 -8.81 14.45
N SER A 262 3.63 -8.21 15.58
CA SER A 262 2.27 -8.27 16.13
C SER A 262 1.26 -7.40 15.38
N THR A 263 1.77 -6.55 14.49
CA THR A 263 1.00 -5.68 13.60
C THR A 263 1.36 -5.97 12.15
N ARG A 264 0.50 -5.60 11.20
CA ARG A 264 0.77 -5.81 9.77
C ARG A 264 1.93 -4.96 9.24
N PHE A 265 2.12 -3.78 9.80
CA PHE A 265 3.18 -2.82 9.52
C PHE A 265 3.13 -1.71 10.58
N LEU A 266 4.16 -0.87 10.62
CA LEU A 266 4.20 0.34 11.43
C LEU A 266 4.58 1.54 10.55
N PHE A 267 4.02 2.72 10.83
CA PHE A 267 4.43 3.96 10.17
C PHE A 267 5.67 4.58 10.82
N SER A 268 5.77 4.44 12.14
CA SER A 268 6.92 4.90 12.90
C SER A 268 7.18 4.02 14.12
N VAL A 269 8.46 3.95 14.52
CA VAL A 269 8.91 3.31 15.76
C VAL A 269 9.83 4.27 16.48
N HIS A 270 9.65 4.42 17.79
CA HIS A 270 10.41 5.33 18.61
C HIS A 270 11.20 4.56 19.67
N PHE A 271 12.48 4.90 19.82
CA PHE A 271 13.42 4.25 20.73
C PHE A 271 13.89 5.27 21.76
N SER A 272 13.16 5.33 22.87
CA SER A 272 13.52 6.08 24.06
C SER A 272 14.50 5.28 24.92
N GLY A 273 15.50 5.92 25.53
CA GLY A 273 16.37 5.28 26.54
C GLY A 273 17.86 5.20 26.21
N GLY A 274 18.32 5.84 25.13
CA GLY A 274 19.75 6.02 24.83
C GLY A 274 20.26 7.45 25.08
N ALA A 275 21.56 7.67 24.86
CA ALA A 275 22.19 9.00 24.95
C ALA A 275 21.65 10.02 23.93
N ALA A 276 20.95 9.55 22.90
CA ALA A 276 20.13 10.35 22.00
C ALA A 276 18.84 9.56 21.75
N PRO A 277 17.66 10.20 21.70
CA PRO A 277 16.42 9.55 21.27
C PRO A 277 16.41 9.33 19.75
N TRP A 278 15.76 8.25 19.31
CA TRP A 278 15.69 7.87 17.89
C TRP A 278 14.25 7.60 17.47
N SER A 279 13.91 7.98 16.25
CA SER A 279 12.68 7.57 15.60
C SER A 279 12.96 7.07 14.20
N VAL A 280 12.31 6.01 13.77
CA VAL A 280 12.31 5.56 12.38
C VAL A 280 10.92 5.83 11.81
N VAL A 281 10.84 6.51 10.67
CA VAL A 281 9.59 6.83 9.98
C VAL A 281 9.64 6.27 8.56
N SER A 282 8.61 5.51 8.20
CA SER A 282 8.49 4.88 6.88
C SER A 282 7.47 5.61 5.99
N GLY A 283 7.88 5.94 4.77
CA GLY A 283 7.01 6.44 3.70
C GLY A 283 6.23 5.34 2.97
N ARG A 284 6.55 4.06 3.18
CA ARG A 284 6.10 2.95 2.31
C ARG A 284 4.59 2.80 2.22
N ARG A 285 3.90 2.98 3.35
CA ARG A 285 2.45 2.77 3.48
C ARG A 285 1.65 4.07 3.46
N LEU A 286 2.30 5.20 3.17
CA LEU A 286 1.64 6.51 3.09
C LEU A 286 0.95 6.75 1.76
N TYR A 287 1.15 5.89 0.76
CA TYR A 287 0.47 5.97 -0.53
C TYR A 287 -0.83 5.18 -0.47
N THR A 288 -1.95 5.88 -0.45
CA THR A 288 -3.28 5.33 -0.77
C THR A 288 -3.57 5.54 -2.26
N MET A 289 -4.56 4.87 -2.84
CA MET A 289 -4.93 5.10 -4.26
C MET A 289 -5.19 6.58 -4.56
N ASN A 290 -5.80 7.31 -3.61
CA ASN A 290 -6.00 8.76 -3.72
C ASN A 290 -4.68 9.56 -3.65
N ALA A 291 -3.68 9.08 -2.91
CA ALA A 291 -2.39 9.74 -2.73
C ALA A 291 -1.38 9.43 -3.85
N LEU A 292 -1.65 8.47 -4.74
CA LEU A 292 -0.82 8.22 -5.93
C LEU A 292 -0.77 9.44 -6.87
N PHE A 293 -1.76 10.32 -6.76
CA PHE A 293 -1.89 11.53 -7.58
C PHE A 293 -1.73 12.84 -6.78
N ASP A 294 -1.64 12.75 -5.45
CA ASP A 294 -1.52 13.93 -4.57
C ASP A 294 -0.27 13.83 -3.69
N ARG A 295 0.81 14.44 -4.19
CA ARG A 295 2.09 14.55 -3.46
C ARG A 295 1.96 15.35 -2.17
N THR A 296 1.05 16.33 -2.14
CA THR A 296 0.88 17.20 -0.97
C THR A 296 0.28 16.44 0.20
N LEU A 297 -0.60 15.47 -0.07
CA LEU A 297 -1.17 14.59 0.95
C LEU A 297 -0.09 13.69 1.59
N VAL A 298 0.80 13.10 0.80
CA VAL A 298 1.90 12.27 1.32
C VAL A 298 2.88 13.10 2.15
N GLU A 299 3.24 14.29 1.66
CA GLU A 299 4.10 15.22 2.38
C GLU A 299 3.47 15.61 3.73
N SER A 300 2.17 15.96 3.76
CA SER A 300 1.44 16.25 5.01
C SER A 300 1.41 15.07 5.98
N ARG A 301 1.24 13.83 5.49
CA ARG A 301 1.29 12.63 6.33
C ARG A 301 2.68 12.44 6.96
N LEU A 302 3.74 12.67 6.20
CA LEU A 302 5.12 12.63 6.69
C LEU A 302 5.37 13.72 7.74
N GLU A 303 4.92 14.95 7.50
CA GLU A 303 5.02 16.05 8.46
C GLU A 303 4.35 15.70 9.80
N LYS A 304 3.15 15.12 9.77
CA LYS A 304 2.45 14.66 10.98
C LYS A 304 3.23 13.58 11.72
N LEU A 305 3.81 12.61 11.02
CA LEU A 305 4.64 11.57 11.65
C LEU A 305 5.93 12.15 12.25
N LEU A 306 6.53 13.17 11.62
CA LEU A 306 7.69 13.87 12.15
C LEU A 306 7.35 14.68 13.40
N LEU A 307 6.26 15.44 13.36
CA LEU A 307 5.76 16.19 14.51
C LEU A 307 5.46 15.24 15.68
N ARG A 308 4.83 14.10 15.41
CA ARG A 308 4.54 13.07 16.41
C ARG A 308 5.82 12.48 17.03
N ALA A 309 6.86 12.23 16.22
CA ALA A 309 8.17 11.79 16.72
C ALA A 309 8.79 12.84 17.67
N VAL A 310 8.72 14.12 17.30
CA VAL A 310 9.14 15.24 18.16
C VAL A 310 8.31 15.31 19.45
N GLY A 311 7.00 15.19 19.34
CA GLY A 311 6.09 15.22 20.48
C GLY A 311 6.43 14.17 21.53
N GLU A 312 6.62 12.93 21.09
CA GLU A 312 6.97 11.82 21.99
C GLU A 312 8.39 11.93 22.54
N GLN A 313 9.38 12.15 21.66
CA GLN A 313 10.79 12.01 22.04
C GLN A 313 11.40 13.27 22.66
N LEU A 314 10.98 14.47 22.23
CA LEU A 314 11.53 15.74 22.74
C LEU A 314 10.61 16.43 23.75
N ARG A 315 9.28 16.27 23.61
CA ARG A 315 8.30 16.91 24.51
C ARG A 315 7.68 15.96 25.54
N GLY A 316 8.00 14.66 25.48
CA GLY A 316 7.47 13.67 26.42
C GLY A 316 5.95 13.51 26.36
N LEU A 317 5.33 13.84 25.22
CA LEU A 317 3.89 13.74 25.06
C LEU A 317 3.48 12.26 25.01
N SER A 318 2.48 11.92 25.81
CA SER A 318 1.89 10.59 25.84
C SER A 318 1.00 10.36 24.62
N ARG A 319 0.85 9.09 24.25
CA ARG A 319 -0.18 8.68 23.28
C ARG A 319 -1.58 8.97 23.81
N THR A 320 -2.49 9.27 22.90
CA THR A 320 -3.89 9.53 23.22
C THR A 320 -4.81 8.61 22.42
N THR A 321 -6.06 8.50 22.85
CA THR A 321 -7.11 7.73 22.15
C THR A 321 -8.06 8.63 21.36
N ASP A 322 -7.87 9.95 21.39
CA ASP A 322 -8.64 10.90 20.60
C ASP A 322 -8.16 10.83 19.14
N PRO A 323 -9.01 10.44 18.17
CA PRO A 323 -8.61 10.24 16.77
C PRO A 323 -8.21 11.53 16.05
N SER A 324 -8.48 12.71 16.62
CA SER A 324 -8.09 14.01 16.06
C SER A 324 -6.73 14.48 16.59
N ASP A 325 -6.29 14.00 17.75
CA ASP A 325 -5.03 14.40 18.35
C ASP A 325 -3.84 13.85 17.56
N LEU A 326 -2.83 14.68 17.31
CA LEU A 326 -1.56 14.27 16.69
C LEU A 326 -0.92 13.04 17.35
N MET A 327 -1.12 12.87 18.67
CA MET A 327 -0.58 11.77 19.46
C MET A 327 -1.48 10.51 19.49
N TYR A 328 -2.58 10.47 18.72
CA TYR A 328 -3.52 9.35 18.63
C TYR A 328 -2.86 8.00 18.36
N ALA A 329 -3.10 6.96 19.16
CA ALA A 329 -2.65 5.61 18.86
C ALA A 329 -3.78 4.59 19.11
N PRO A 330 -3.86 3.50 18.34
CA PRO A 330 -2.94 3.07 17.27
C PRO A 330 -3.23 3.71 15.90
N LEU A 331 -2.19 3.87 15.06
CA LEU A 331 -2.34 4.22 13.64
C LEU A 331 -2.37 2.92 12.82
N LEU A 332 -3.54 2.56 12.28
CA LEU A 332 -3.76 1.30 11.56
C LEU A 332 -3.77 1.48 10.04
N SER A 333 -3.95 2.71 9.58
CA SER A 333 -4.06 3.08 8.17
C SER A 333 -3.56 4.51 7.93
N ALA A 334 -3.29 4.84 6.66
CA ALA A 334 -2.94 6.21 6.29
C ALA A 334 -4.12 7.19 6.48
N THR A 335 -5.36 6.68 6.43
CA THR A 335 -6.56 7.45 6.74
C THR A 335 -6.58 7.92 8.20
N ASP A 336 -6.01 7.14 9.12
CA ASP A 336 -5.88 7.58 10.53
C ASP A 336 -4.95 8.79 10.63
N ILE A 337 -3.88 8.83 9.82
CA ILE A 337 -2.95 9.97 9.76
C ILE A 337 -3.65 11.22 9.18
N ASP A 338 -4.55 11.04 8.22
CA ASP A 338 -5.30 12.15 7.63
C ASP A 338 -6.18 12.87 8.66
N ARG A 339 -6.74 12.13 9.62
CA ARG A 339 -7.60 12.65 10.68
C ARG A 339 -6.87 13.43 11.76
N LEU A 340 -5.56 13.20 11.93
CA LEU A 340 -4.77 13.89 12.95
C LEU A 340 -4.69 15.39 12.66
N GLU A 341 -4.69 16.19 13.70
CA GLU A 341 -4.35 17.60 13.63
C GLU A 341 -2.89 17.78 13.20
N GLY A 342 -2.63 18.77 12.34
CA GLY A 342 -1.29 19.07 11.81
C GLY A 342 -0.43 19.92 12.74
N LYS A 343 -0.66 19.89 14.05
CA LYS A 343 0.02 20.75 15.04
C LYS A 343 0.36 19.98 16.30
N LEU A 344 1.51 20.31 16.89
CA LEU A 344 1.85 19.77 18.20
C LEU A 344 1.02 20.41 19.30
N PRO A 345 0.53 19.62 20.27
CA PRO A 345 -0.01 20.17 21.52
C PRO A 345 1.02 21.07 22.22
N PRO A 346 0.56 22.04 23.04
CA PRO A 346 1.44 22.79 23.92
C PRO A 346 2.20 21.82 24.84
N ALA A 347 3.47 22.12 25.11
CA ALA A 347 4.26 21.34 26.06
C ALA A 347 3.61 21.44 27.47
N PRO A 348 3.63 20.33 28.24
CA PRO A 348 3.05 20.29 29.58
C PRO A 348 3.74 21.23 30.58
#